data_AF-A0A9X2ACH5-F1
#
_entry.id   AF-A0A9X2ACH5-F1
#
_cell.length_a   1.000
_cell.length_b   1.000
_cell.length_c   1.000
_cell.angle_alpha   90.00
_cell.angle_beta   90.00
_cell.angle_gamma   90.00
#
_symmetry.space_group_name_H-M   'P 1'
#
loop_
_entity.id
_entity.type
_entity.pdbx_description
1 polymer ?
#
loop_
_entity_poly.entity_id
_entity_poly.type
_entity_poly.pdbx_seq_one_letter_code
_entity_poly.pdbx_strand_id
1 'polypeptide(L)'
;MKGKYHVQRAGKILGAAAVALTMAAMPGTSFAAQPFTVGQTGLTQDMVTISGLPGTGIKGQAQLQVVAGKGVMLSLSMSGLQPGKSYSDSIHYGMAGTMGPLAWKLPMLHANASGVASVTMTLPKLQAIPENGWYIRVADAAGTGTGIKWTTVAHGNIGVALPSTVAVATAETKDYLISLQIGPLAKMISEAQAKQGMHGEIMVPIPGMSMPSMSMMFDGHMVNHHLEAHIFNRMTGAVVENEMPTISIQPAGSTHWQALSSAVAMYGTRLQLADYHYGNNVYMKKGDYTITVTLHGQKAVFSNLQVFAGSNTDTMGMKSKMPLGVSTIDLVAGNHSMKMPVSVSMMRMGTSMQKSIDVPLWYVMQQLHELGVTSKWNGHELALTSLQVNHSTTPMMMKGNAGIWINGKMEGKMMSYVAKNPLSGTFTTFVSAKAVSHILSEMKLRWTMHDGVWTILPMTSSNMTSSNM
;
A
#
# COMPACT_ATOMS: atom_id res chain seq x y z
N MET A 1 1.60 -94.02 24.58
CA MET A 1 2.98 -94.21 25.09
C MET A 1 3.81 -93.00 24.71
N LYS A 2 4.54 -92.44 25.68
CA LYS A 2 5.66 -91.47 25.61
C LYS A 2 5.95 -90.73 24.29
N GLY A 3 6.06 -89.39 24.34
CA GLY A 3 6.78 -88.65 23.30
C GLY A 3 6.78 -87.12 23.35
N LYS A 4 7.46 -86.54 24.34
CA LYS A 4 8.30 -85.32 24.29
C LYS A 4 7.74 -83.99 23.73
N TYR A 5 7.51 -83.06 24.65
CA TYR A 5 7.60 -81.60 24.44
C TYR A 5 9.07 -81.15 24.45
N HIS A 6 9.46 -80.30 23.48
CA HIS A 6 10.64 -79.44 23.54
C HIS A 6 10.30 -78.02 23.07
N VAL A 7 11.08 -77.08 23.59
CA VAL A 7 10.75 -75.70 23.92
C VAL A 7 11.65 -74.73 23.15
N GLN A 8 11.14 -73.52 22.90
CA GLN A 8 11.83 -72.25 22.55
C GLN A 8 12.38 -72.10 21.11
N ARG A 9 12.30 -70.95 20.44
CA ARG A 9 12.40 -69.56 20.91
C ARG A 9 11.41 -68.59 20.24
N ALA A 10 10.96 -67.61 21.02
CA ALA A 10 10.25 -66.42 20.57
C ALA A 10 11.23 -65.34 20.09
N GLY A 11 10.96 -64.76 18.93
CA GLY A 11 11.44 -63.45 18.51
C GLY A 11 10.27 -62.68 17.93
N LYS A 12 9.64 -61.81 18.74
CA LYS A 12 8.58 -60.89 18.28
C LYS A 12 9.22 -59.56 17.88
N ILE A 13 9.14 -59.23 16.59
CA ILE A 13 9.27 -57.86 16.09
C ILE A 13 7.84 -57.33 15.93
N LEU A 14 7.55 -56.21 16.60
CA LEU A 14 6.28 -55.48 16.51
C LEU A 14 6.21 -54.73 15.16
N GLY A 15 5.26 -55.11 14.32
CA GLY A 15 4.81 -54.33 13.16
C GLY A 15 3.67 -53.41 13.55
N ALA A 16 3.80 -52.12 13.25
CA ALA A 16 2.78 -51.10 13.46
C ALA A 16 1.66 -51.23 12.42
N ALA A 17 0.41 -51.26 12.89
CA ALA A 17 -0.79 -51.23 12.06
C ALA A 17 -1.15 -49.78 11.72
N ALA A 18 -1.34 -49.50 10.43
CA ALA A 18 -1.89 -48.25 9.93
C ALA A 18 -3.42 -48.27 10.08
N VAL A 19 -3.97 -47.24 10.72
CA VAL A 19 -5.42 -46.97 10.76
C VAL A 19 -5.74 -46.00 9.64
N ALA A 20 -6.48 -46.47 8.64
CA ALA A 20 -7.09 -45.63 7.61
C ALA A 20 -8.40 -45.05 8.15
N LEU A 21 -8.52 -43.72 8.19
CA LEU A 21 -9.73 -43.01 8.57
C LEU A 21 -10.48 -42.58 7.30
N THR A 22 -11.58 -43.26 6.99
CA THR A 22 -12.54 -42.87 5.96
C THR A 22 -13.35 -41.66 6.42
N MET A 23 -13.26 -40.53 5.71
CA MET A 23 -14.16 -39.39 5.88
C MET A 23 -15.36 -39.52 4.96
N ALA A 24 -16.57 -39.53 5.54
CA ALA A 24 -17.83 -39.47 4.82
C ALA A 24 -18.11 -38.03 4.37
N ALA A 25 -18.45 -37.86 3.10
CA ALA A 25 -18.87 -36.58 2.52
C ALA A 25 -20.31 -36.25 2.94
N MET A 26 -20.54 -35.01 3.41
CA MET A 26 -21.87 -34.44 3.57
C MET A 26 -22.25 -33.63 2.32
N PRO A 27 -23.52 -33.64 1.87
CA PRO A 27 -23.97 -32.84 0.73
C PRO A 27 -24.01 -31.36 1.11
N GLY A 28 -23.18 -30.56 0.43
CA GLY A 28 -23.18 -29.11 0.59
C GLY A 28 -24.44 -28.48 -0.02
N THR A 29 -25.11 -27.65 0.76
CA THR A 29 -26.15 -26.74 0.27
C THR A 29 -25.50 -25.71 -0.64
N SER A 30 -25.93 -25.69 -1.91
CA SER A 30 -25.52 -24.72 -2.91
C SER A 30 -26.20 -23.37 -2.64
N PHE A 31 -25.43 -22.38 -2.20
CA PHE A 31 -25.83 -20.98 -2.25
C PHE A 31 -25.78 -20.50 -3.70
N ALA A 32 -26.92 -20.06 -4.24
CA ALA A 32 -26.99 -19.44 -5.55
C ALA A 32 -26.19 -18.12 -5.55
N ALA A 33 -25.17 -18.04 -6.40
CA ALA A 33 -24.44 -16.81 -6.64
C ALA A 33 -25.31 -15.83 -7.44
N GLN A 34 -25.49 -14.61 -6.93
CA GLN A 34 -25.96 -13.48 -7.73
C GLN A 34 -24.89 -13.16 -8.80
N PRO A 35 -25.23 -13.02 -10.09
CA PRO A 35 -24.26 -12.69 -11.12
C PRO A 35 -23.79 -11.23 -10.95
N PHE A 36 -22.47 -11.04 -10.84
CA PHE A 36 -21.83 -9.72 -10.79
C PHE A 36 -21.33 -9.34 -12.19
N THR A 37 -21.57 -8.09 -12.59
CA THR A 37 -21.31 -7.57 -13.95
C THR A 37 -19.88 -7.06 -14.12
N VAL A 38 -19.29 -7.34 -15.28
CA VAL A 38 -17.94 -6.93 -15.72
C VAL A 38 -17.73 -5.41 -15.59
N GLY A 39 -16.74 -4.97 -14.80
CA GLY A 39 -16.38 -3.54 -14.66
C GLY A 39 -15.57 -3.09 -13.42
N GLN A 40 -15.19 -3.95 -12.47
CA GLN A 40 -14.36 -3.57 -11.32
C GLN A 40 -12.89 -3.29 -11.73
N THR A 41 -12.30 -2.20 -11.22
CA THR A 41 -10.91 -1.77 -11.50
C THR A 41 -10.07 -1.74 -10.22
N GLY A 42 -9.82 -2.88 -9.58
CA GLY A 42 -8.69 -3.01 -8.63
C GLY A 42 -7.39 -3.36 -9.35
N LEU A 43 -6.30 -3.56 -8.61
CA LEU A 43 -5.02 -3.96 -9.23
C LEU A 43 -5.20 -5.33 -9.90
N THR A 44 -4.68 -5.47 -11.12
CA THR A 44 -4.63 -6.76 -11.83
C THR A 44 -3.46 -7.61 -11.38
N GLN A 45 -2.45 -6.98 -10.77
CA GLN A 45 -1.28 -7.64 -10.21
C GLN A 45 -0.70 -6.78 -9.07
N ASP A 46 -0.12 -7.44 -8.07
CA ASP A 46 0.60 -6.79 -6.98
C ASP A 46 1.81 -7.63 -6.53
N MET A 47 2.86 -6.96 -6.05
CA MET A 47 4.08 -7.55 -5.50
C MET A 47 4.30 -7.02 -4.09
N VAL A 48 3.98 -7.86 -3.11
CA VAL A 48 4.07 -7.55 -1.69
C VAL A 48 5.41 -8.00 -1.14
N THR A 49 6.13 -7.10 -0.49
CA THR A 49 7.30 -7.47 0.33
C THR A 49 6.83 -7.93 1.71
N ILE A 50 7.26 -9.13 2.11
CA ILE A 50 6.98 -9.68 3.44
C ILE A 50 8.23 -9.49 4.31
N SER A 51 8.09 -8.69 5.36
CA SER A 51 9.18 -8.39 6.30
C SER A 51 9.01 -9.23 7.56
N GLY A 52 10.08 -9.93 7.97
CA GLY A 52 10.14 -10.54 9.29
C GLY A 52 10.20 -9.51 10.40
N LEU A 53 9.77 -9.88 11.61
CA LEU A 53 9.98 -9.06 12.80
C LEU A 53 11.50 -8.85 13.05
N PRO A 54 11.89 -7.74 13.71
CA PRO A 54 13.30 -7.46 14.00
C PRO A 54 14.03 -8.66 14.63
N GLY A 55 15.21 -9.00 14.09
CA GLY A 55 16.05 -10.08 14.60
C GLY A 55 15.70 -11.50 14.13
N THR A 56 14.57 -11.70 13.42
CA THR A 56 14.18 -13.04 12.95
C THR A 56 14.96 -13.51 11.72
N GLY A 57 15.47 -12.59 10.90
CA GLY A 57 16.08 -12.91 9.60
C GLY A 57 15.08 -13.40 8.54
N ILE A 58 13.78 -13.48 8.90
CA ILE A 58 12.71 -13.90 8.00
C ILE A 58 12.47 -12.81 6.95
N LYS A 59 12.31 -13.22 5.70
CA LYS A 59 11.98 -12.35 4.58
C LYS A 59 11.20 -13.14 3.53
N GLY A 60 10.34 -12.45 2.78
CA GLY A 60 9.61 -13.07 1.70
C GLY A 60 8.99 -12.09 0.75
N GLN A 61 8.28 -12.64 -0.23
CA GLN A 61 7.53 -11.90 -1.22
C GLN A 61 6.24 -12.64 -1.53
N ALA A 62 5.17 -11.90 -1.78
CA ALA A 62 3.94 -12.43 -2.34
C ALA A 62 3.63 -11.75 -3.67
N GLN A 63 3.23 -12.55 -4.65
CA GLN A 63 2.69 -12.07 -5.90
C GLN A 63 1.19 -12.36 -5.91
N LEU A 64 0.39 -11.34 -6.17
CA LEU A 64 -1.04 -11.48 -6.42
C LEU A 64 -1.31 -11.18 -7.89
N GLN A 65 -2.14 -11.97 -8.56
CA GLN A 65 -2.51 -11.77 -9.95
C GLN A 65 -3.99 -12.11 -10.16
N VAL A 66 -4.75 -11.20 -10.74
CA VAL A 66 -6.13 -11.47 -11.17
C VAL A 66 -6.09 -12.42 -12.36
N VAL A 67 -6.76 -13.56 -12.23
CA VAL A 67 -6.94 -14.55 -13.29
C VAL A 67 -8.42 -14.53 -13.68
N ALA A 68 -8.69 -14.04 -14.90
CA ALA A 68 -10.05 -13.86 -15.42
C ALA A 68 -10.89 -15.14 -15.24
N GLY A 69 -12.06 -14.98 -14.61
CA GLY A 69 -13.00 -16.07 -14.33
C GLY A 69 -12.59 -17.04 -13.22
N LYS A 70 -11.38 -16.92 -12.65
CA LYS A 70 -10.87 -17.82 -11.58
C LYS A 70 -10.70 -17.12 -10.24
N GLY A 71 -10.49 -15.81 -10.24
CA GLY A 71 -10.28 -15.00 -9.03
C GLY A 71 -8.84 -14.48 -8.97
N VAL A 72 -8.30 -14.26 -7.77
CA VAL A 72 -6.90 -13.82 -7.59
C VAL A 72 -6.00 -15.01 -7.26
N MET A 73 -4.98 -15.25 -8.06
CA MET A 73 -3.90 -16.18 -7.74
C MET A 73 -2.89 -15.49 -6.82
N LEU A 74 -2.59 -16.11 -5.68
CA LEU A 74 -1.56 -15.70 -4.73
C LEU A 74 -0.40 -16.70 -4.80
N SER A 75 0.82 -16.22 -4.98
CA SER A 75 2.05 -17.00 -4.81
C SER A 75 2.94 -16.34 -3.75
N LEU A 76 3.12 -17.00 -2.61
CA LEU A 76 3.91 -16.52 -1.48
C LEU A 76 5.18 -17.37 -1.34
N SER A 77 6.32 -16.71 -1.18
CA SER A 77 7.63 -17.33 -0.98
C SER A 77 8.34 -16.68 0.21
N MET A 78 8.87 -17.50 1.11
CA MET A 78 9.49 -17.09 2.37
C MET A 78 10.85 -17.78 2.53
N SER A 79 11.80 -17.10 3.18
CA SER A 79 13.12 -17.61 3.54
C SER A 79 13.53 -17.12 4.94
N GLY A 80 14.50 -17.80 5.55
CA GLY A 80 14.92 -17.52 6.93
C GLY A 80 13.98 -18.11 7.98
N LEU A 81 13.05 -18.99 7.58
CA LEU A 81 12.19 -19.74 8.49
C LEU A 81 12.99 -20.84 9.20
N GLN A 82 12.49 -21.29 10.36
CA GLN A 82 13.09 -22.44 11.06
C GLN A 82 12.90 -23.72 10.22
N PRO A 83 13.98 -24.45 9.87
CA PRO A 83 13.88 -25.66 9.05
C PRO A 83 12.93 -26.71 9.63
N GLY A 84 12.13 -27.34 8.77
CA GLY A 84 11.19 -28.40 9.14
C GLY A 84 9.93 -27.93 9.88
N LYS A 85 9.81 -26.62 10.16
CA LYS A 85 8.66 -26.05 10.88
C LYS A 85 7.53 -25.67 9.93
N SER A 86 6.31 -25.69 10.45
CA SER A 86 5.11 -25.23 9.75
C SER A 86 4.65 -23.89 10.31
N TYR A 87 4.23 -22.99 9.43
CA TYR A 87 3.72 -21.66 9.75
C TYR A 87 2.28 -21.52 9.26
N SER A 88 1.43 -20.85 10.04
CA SER A 88 0.09 -20.48 9.60
C SER A 88 0.16 -19.17 8.86
N ASP A 89 -0.52 -19.14 7.73
CA ASP A 89 -0.56 -17.98 6.87
C ASP A 89 -2.00 -17.53 6.64
N SER A 90 -2.19 -16.22 6.62
CA SER A 90 -3.50 -15.62 6.47
C SER A 90 -3.42 -14.25 5.83
N ILE A 91 -4.43 -13.90 5.04
CA ILE A 91 -4.70 -12.52 4.66
C ILE A 91 -5.66 -11.96 5.69
N HIS A 92 -5.36 -10.77 6.18
CA HIS A 92 -6.18 -10.02 7.12
C HIS A 92 -6.57 -8.68 6.50
N TYR A 93 -7.69 -8.11 6.96
CA TYR A 93 -8.00 -6.71 6.70
C TYR A 93 -7.13 -5.80 7.59
N GLY A 94 -6.95 -4.53 7.22
CA GLY A 94 -6.08 -3.57 7.89
C GLY A 94 -4.66 -3.51 7.32
N MET A 95 -3.71 -3.12 8.17
CA MET A 95 -2.30 -3.01 7.82
C MET A 95 -1.44 -3.98 8.65
N ALA A 96 -0.32 -4.37 8.07
CA ALA A 96 0.77 -5.09 8.71
C ALA A 96 1.15 -4.41 10.04
N GLY A 97 0.85 -5.09 11.15
CA GLY A 97 1.17 -4.63 12.51
C GLY A 97 -0.08 -4.29 13.34
N THR A 98 -1.23 -4.06 12.71
CA THR A 98 -2.53 -4.03 13.39
C THR A 98 -3.21 -5.38 13.18
N MET A 99 -3.59 -6.07 14.26
CA MET A 99 -4.32 -7.33 14.13
C MET A 99 -5.73 -7.03 13.63
N GLY A 100 -5.92 -7.14 12.33
CA GLY A 100 -7.23 -7.13 11.73
C GLY A 100 -7.88 -8.51 11.71
N PRO A 101 -9.14 -8.59 11.28
CA PRO A 101 -9.89 -9.84 11.15
C PRO A 101 -9.23 -10.74 10.11
N LEU A 102 -9.55 -12.02 10.14
CA LEU A 102 -9.16 -12.94 9.08
C LEU A 102 -10.00 -12.66 7.82
N ALA A 103 -9.34 -12.31 6.71
CA ALA A 103 -9.98 -12.19 5.39
C ALA A 103 -9.95 -13.53 4.64
N TRP A 104 -8.76 -14.15 4.56
CA TRP A 104 -8.59 -15.48 3.98
C TRP A 104 -7.60 -16.31 4.79
N LYS A 105 -7.96 -17.57 5.03
CA LYS A 105 -7.04 -18.59 5.52
C LYS A 105 -6.22 -19.14 4.35
N LEU A 106 -4.91 -19.14 4.48
CA LEU A 106 -4.00 -19.71 3.48
C LEU A 106 -3.55 -21.12 3.93
N PRO A 107 -3.06 -21.98 3.03
CA PRO A 107 -2.43 -23.23 3.40
C PRO A 107 -1.20 -22.97 4.27
N MET A 108 -0.84 -23.94 5.12
CA MET A 108 0.36 -23.82 5.95
C MET A 108 1.61 -23.77 5.08
N LEU A 109 2.53 -22.88 5.43
CA LEU A 109 3.89 -22.88 4.88
C LEU A 109 4.72 -23.92 5.61
N HIS A 110 5.25 -24.89 4.87
CA HIS A 110 6.19 -25.87 5.40
C HIS A 110 7.61 -25.50 4.99
N ALA A 111 8.42 -25.08 5.96
CA ALA A 111 9.82 -24.74 5.73
C ALA A 111 10.65 -26.00 5.47
N ASN A 112 11.36 -26.03 4.34
CA ASN A 112 12.27 -27.11 4.00
C ASN A 112 13.56 -27.07 4.86
N ALA A 113 14.50 -27.97 4.60
CA ALA A 113 15.77 -28.07 5.32
C ALA A 113 16.63 -26.78 5.25
N SER A 114 16.39 -25.93 4.25
CA SER A 114 17.08 -24.64 4.07
C SER A 114 16.30 -23.45 4.65
N GLY A 115 15.19 -23.68 5.35
CA GLY A 115 14.37 -22.61 5.92
C GLY A 115 13.60 -21.81 4.86
N VAL A 116 13.30 -22.45 3.72
CA VAL A 116 12.52 -21.86 2.62
C VAL A 116 11.16 -22.54 2.54
N ALA A 117 10.10 -21.76 2.36
CA ALA A 117 8.75 -22.26 2.14
C ALA A 117 8.08 -21.45 1.02
N SER A 118 7.17 -22.10 0.29
CA SER A 118 6.35 -21.40 -0.70
C SER A 118 4.96 -22.03 -0.77
N VAL A 119 3.96 -21.21 -1.09
CA VAL A 119 2.59 -21.66 -1.33
C VAL A 119 2.00 -20.88 -2.51
N THR A 120 1.27 -21.57 -3.36
CA THR A 120 0.44 -20.96 -4.40
C THR A 120 -1.00 -21.39 -4.19
N MET A 121 -1.93 -20.43 -4.25
CA MET A 121 -3.36 -20.72 -4.18
C MET A 121 -4.18 -19.74 -5.02
N THR A 122 -5.43 -20.10 -5.28
CA THR A 122 -6.42 -19.16 -5.83
C THR A 122 -7.35 -18.73 -4.72
N LEU A 123 -7.60 -17.43 -4.62
CA LEU A 123 -8.63 -16.80 -3.80
C LEU A 123 -9.89 -16.70 -4.68
N PRO A 124 -10.77 -17.72 -4.68
CA PRO A 124 -11.93 -17.72 -5.54
C PRO A 124 -12.85 -16.57 -5.17
N LYS A 125 -13.60 -16.07 -6.16
CA LYS A 125 -14.54 -14.93 -6.03
C LYS A 125 -13.90 -13.56 -5.84
N LEU A 126 -12.59 -13.47 -5.59
CA LEU A 126 -11.90 -12.19 -5.58
C LEU A 126 -11.57 -11.77 -7.02
N GLN A 127 -12.27 -10.78 -7.57
CA GLN A 127 -12.10 -10.36 -8.98
C GLN A 127 -11.07 -9.24 -9.18
N ALA A 128 -10.60 -8.63 -8.09
CA ALA A 128 -9.60 -7.58 -8.13
C ALA A 128 -8.79 -7.57 -6.83
N ILE A 129 -7.54 -7.10 -6.89
CA ILE A 129 -6.71 -6.92 -5.69
C ILE A 129 -6.98 -5.50 -5.15
N PRO A 130 -7.29 -5.33 -3.84
CA PRO A 130 -7.53 -4.01 -3.29
C PRO A 130 -6.26 -3.17 -3.31
N GLU A 131 -6.41 -1.86 -3.50
CA GLU A 131 -5.26 -0.93 -3.55
C GLU A 131 -4.62 -0.72 -2.18
N ASN A 132 -5.32 -1.05 -1.09
CA ASN A 132 -4.85 -0.96 0.29
C ASN A 132 -5.74 -1.82 1.22
N GLY A 133 -5.50 -1.72 2.53
CA GLY A 133 -6.44 -2.19 3.52
C GLY A 133 -6.41 -3.69 3.79
N TRP A 134 -5.51 -4.45 3.16
CA TRP A 134 -5.20 -5.84 3.54
C TRP A 134 -3.72 -6.04 3.80
N TYR A 135 -3.39 -7.09 4.54
CA TYR A 135 -2.01 -7.55 4.71
C TYR A 135 -1.92 -9.07 4.81
N ILE A 136 -0.77 -9.62 4.42
CA ILE A 136 -0.41 -11.01 4.63
C ILE A 136 0.28 -11.12 5.99
N ARG A 137 -0.15 -12.10 6.77
CA ARG A 137 0.43 -12.48 8.06
C ARG A 137 1.02 -13.88 7.96
N VAL A 138 2.25 -14.03 8.43
CA VAL A 138 2.90 -15.33 8.67
C VAL A 138 3.04 -15.49 10.17
N ALA A 139 2.52 -16.59 10.72
CA ALA A 139 2.47 -16.84 12.14
C ALA A 139 3.07 -18.19 12.50
N ASP A 140 3.85 -18.19 13.57
CA ASP A 140 4.43 -19.37 14.16
C ASP A 140 3.53 -19.94 15.26
N ALA A 141 3.41 -21.27 15.31
CA ALA A 141 2.70 -21.97 16.39
C ALA A 141 3.64 -22.17 17.58
N ALA A 142 3.24 -21.66 18.75
CA ALA A 142 3.79 -22.10 20.03
C ALA A 142 2.75 -22.95 20.78
N GLY A 143 3.17 -24.13 21.26
CA GLY A 143 2.32 -25.06 22.04
C GLY A 143 1.92 -26.34 21.30
N THR A 144 1.25 -27.25 22.01
CA THR A 144 0.70 -28.51 21.47
C THR A 144 -0.79 -28.63 21.82
N GLY A 145 -1.57 -29.32 20.97
CA GLY A 145 -3.00 -29.58 21.22
C GLY A 145 -3.90 -28.34 21.10
N THR A 146 -4.88 -28.21 21.99
CA THR A 146 -5.88 -27.11 22.00
C THR A 146 -5.31 -25.77 22.47
N GLY A 147 -4.07 -25.72 22.93
CA GLY A 147 -3.40 -24.52 23.45
C GLY A 147 -2.46 -23.82 22.47
N ILE A 148 -2.63 -24.01 21.15
CA ILE A 148 -1.75 -23.38 20.16
C ILE A 148 -1.94 -21.86 20.18
N LYS A 149 -0.86 -21.14 20.53
CA LYS A 149 -0.78 -19.69 20.44
C LYS A 149 -0.05 -19.31 19.16
N TRP A 150 -0.76 -18.64 18.25
CA TRP A 150 -0.20 -18.15 17.00
C TRP A 150 0.48 -16.78 17.19
N THR A 151 1.80 -16.75 17.06
CA THR A 151 2.58 -15.51 17.17
C THR A 151 3.00 -15.04 15.79
N THR A 152 2.75 -13.77 15.45
CA THR A 152 3.18 -13.21 14.16
C THR A 152 4.70 -13.22 14.10
N VAL A 153 5.28 -13.68 12.98
CA VAL A 153 6.72 -13.67 12.74
C VAL A 153 7.12 -12.86 11.50
N ALA A 154 6.19 -12.68 10.56
CA ALA A 154 6.38 -11.81 9.41
C ALA A 154 5.04 -11.26 8.90
N HIS A 155 5.09 -10.16 8.16
CA HIS A 155 3.92 -9.52 7.57
C HIS A 155 4.27 -8.63 6.38
N GLY A 156 3.29 -8.33 5.53
CA GLY A 156 3.43 -7.34 4.46
C GLY A 156 2.08 -6.87 3.93
N ASN A 157 1.97 -5.57 3.66
CA ASN A 157 0.75 -4.95 3.16
C ASN A 157 0.47 -5.34 1.71
N ILE A 158 -0.77 -5.74 1.42
CA ILE A 158 -1.28 -5.92 0.06
C ILE A 158 -1.78 -4.56 -0.43
N GLY A 159 -1.47 -4.25 -1.68
CA GLY A 159 -1.77 -2.99 -2.32
C GLY A 159 -0.58 -2.05 -2.34
N VAL A 160 -0.78 -0.89 -2.95
CA VAL A 160 0.25 0.15 -2.97
C VAL A 160 0.35 0.70 -1.56
N ALA A 161 1.52 0.58 -0.92
CA ALA A 161 1.79 1.30 0.33
C ALA A 161 1.51 2.79 0.04
N LEU A 162 0.36 3.29 0.49
CA LEU A 162 -0.05 4.65 0.16
C LEU A 162 0.94 5.58 0.84
N PRO A 163 1.76 6.35 0.09
CA PRO A 163 2.65 7.33 0.70
C PRO A 163 1.88 8.51 1.33
N SER A 164 0.55 8.39 1.43
CA SER A 164 -0.40 9.44 1.82
C SER A 164 -1.39 8.98 2.88
N THR A 165 -1.45 7.68 3.22
CA THR A 165 -2.27 7.23 4.34
C THR A 165 -1.57 7.60 5.63
N VAL A 166 -2.21 8.50 6.36
CA VAL A 166 -1.69 9.13 7.55
C VAL A 166 -1.80 8.18 8.75
N ALA A 167 -2.88 7.41 8.84
CA ALA A 167 -3.05 6.37 9.86
C ALA A 167 -4.03 5.29 9.39
N VAL A 168 -3.80 4.03 9.76
CA VAL A 168 -4.82 2.96 9.75
C VAL A 168 -4.79 2.24 11.08
N ALA A 169 -5.96 1.94 11.61
CA ALA A 169 -6.13 1.16 12.82
C ALA A 169 -7.35 0.25 12.72
N THR A 170 -7.32 -0.87 13.44
CA THR A 170 -8.46 -1.80 13.54
C THR A 170 -8.93 -1.90 14.98
N ALA A 171 -10.23 -2.11 15.16
CA ALA A 171 -10.84 -2.34 16.45
C ALA A 171 -12.02 -3.31 16.32
N GLU A 172 -12.30 -4.04 17.39
CA GLU A 172 -13.42 -4.99 17.48
C GLU A 172 -14.44 -4.51 18.51
N THR A 173 -15.70 -4.76 18.22
CA THR A 173 -16.79 -4.72 19.20
C THR A 173 -17.32 -6.15 19.40
N LYS A 174 -18.47 -6.29 20.06
CA LYS A 174 -19.14 -7.58 20.19
C LYS A 174 -19.48 -8.15 18.80
N ASP A 175 -20.11 -7.34 17.95
CA ASP A 175 -20.69 -7.80 16.68
C ASP A 175 -19.96 -7.26 15.45
N TYR A 176 -19.06 -6.29 15.61
CA TYR A 176 -18.38 -5.63 14.50
C TYR A 176 -16.88 -5.73 14.59
N LEU A 177 -16.25 -5.69 13.43
CA LEU A 177 -14.88 -5.26 13.30
C LEU A 177 -14.86 -4.02 12.40
N ILE A 178 -14.09 -3.03 12.84
CA ILE A 178 -13.99 -1.73 12.21
C ILE A 178 -12.53 -1.47 11.84
N SER A 179 -12.29 -1.18 10.57
CA SER A 179 -11.01 -0.68 10.06
C SER A 179 -11.16 0.80 9.79
N LEU A 180 -10.40 1.62 10.50
CA LEU A 180 -10.39 3.08 10.37
C LEU A 180 -9.16 3.50 9.57
N GLN A 181 -9.35 4.40 8.61
CA GLN A 181 -8.30 4.97 7.80
C GLN A 181 -8.38 6.50 7.75
N ILE A 182 -7.23 7.16 7.88
CA ILE A 182 -7.03 8.58 7.64
C ILE A 182 -6.15 8.71 6.41
N GLY A 183 -6.73 9.13 5.30
CA GLY A 183 -6.07 9.30 4.00
C GLY A 183 -5.92 10.75 3.57
N PRO A 184 -5.32 10.97 2.37
CA PRO A 184 -5.36 12.27 1.73
C PRO A 184 -6.80 12.67 1.40
N LEU A 185 -7.03 13.95 1.12
CA LEU A 185 -8.34 14.46 0.70
C LEU A 185 -8.90 13.66 -0.49
N ALA A 186 -10.12 13.14 -0.35
CA ALA A 186 -10.76 12.35 -1.39
C ALA A 186 -11.70 13.21 -2.25
N LYS A 187 -11.82 12.88 -3.54
CA LYS A 187 -12.80 13.50 -4.42
C LYS A 187 -14.12 12.72 -4.32
N MET A 188 -15.10 13.30 -3.65
CA MET A 188 -16.43 12.68 -3.50
C MET A 188 -17.28 13.03 -4.72
N ILE A 189 -17.91 12.02 -5.33
CA ILE A 189 -18.69 12.14 -6.56
C ILE A 189 -20.02 11.40 -6.43
N SER A 190 -21.00 11.75 -7.25
CA SER A 190 -22.25 10.99 -7.37
C SER A 190 -22.08 9.77 -8.28
N GLU A 191 -23.01 8.82 -8.17
CA GLU A 191 -23.05 7.66 -9.07
C GLU A 191 -23.22 8.11 -10.55
N ALA A 192 -23.97 9.20 -10.80
CA ALA A 192 -24.12 9.76 -12.14
C ALA A 192 -22.79 10.30 -12.69
N GLN A 193 -22.01 10.98 -11.86
CA GLN A 193 -20.66 11.46 -12.23
C GLN A 193 -19.72 10.30 -12.51
N ALA A 194 -19.78 9.23 -11.72
CA ALA A 194 -19.00 8.02 -11.97
C ALA A 194 -19.37 7.35 -13.30
N LYS A 195 -20.67 7.26 -13.63
CA LYS A 195 -21.16 6.77 -14.94
C LYS A 195 -20.67 7.62 -16.12
N GLN A 196 -20.30 8.89 -15.87
CA GLN A 196 -19.67 9.78 -16.85
C GLN A 196 -18.12 9.67 -16.88
N GLY A 197 -17.55 8.66 -16.22
CA GLY A 197 -16.11 8.40 -16.20
C GLY A 197 -15.32 9.23 -15.18
N MET A 198 -15.98 9.93 -14.25
CA MET A 198 -15.28 10.58 -13.15
C MET A 198 -14.77 9.53 -12.15
N HIS A 199 -13.57 9.75 -11.62
CA HIS A 199 -12.97 8.91 -10.58
C HIS A 199 -13.00 9.61 -9.22
N GLY A 200 -13.32 8.86 -8.17
CA GLY A 200 -13.45 9.35 -6.80
C GLY A 200 -14.17 8.35 -5.89
N GLU A 201 -14.61 8.84 -4.74
CA GLU A 201 -15.50 8.14 -3.81
C GLU A 201 -16.94 8.37 -4.25
N ILE A 202 -17.62 7.30 -4.67
CA ILE A 202 -19.03 7.35 -5.01
C ILE A 202 -19.83 7.39 -3.74
N MET A 203 -20.56 8.47 -3.53
CA MET A 203 -21.48 8.59 -2.42
C MET A 203 -22.73 7.73 -2.66
N VAL A 204 -23.08 6.92 -1.67
CA VAL A 204 -24.21 5.98 -1.70
C VAL A 204 -25.36 6.55 -0.89
N PRO A 205 -26.54 6.76 -1.50
CA PRO A 205 -27.72 7.16 -0.74
C PRO A 205 -28.18 6.00 0.14
N ILE A 206 -28.29 6.26 1.44
CA ILE A 206 -28.88 5.31 2.39
C ILE A 206 -30.40 5.46 2.34
N PRO A 207 -31.16 4.37 2.13
CA PRO A 207 -32.62 4.43 2.05
C PRO A 207 -33.26 5.18 3.23
N GLY A 208 -34.13 6.13 2.92
CA GLY A 208 -34.82 6.94 3.94
C GLY A 208 -34.02 8.12 4.49
N MET A 209 -32.80 8.37 4.03
CA MET A 209 -31.98 9.51 4.45
C MET A 209 -31.68 10.45 3.29
N SER A 210 -31.78 11.75 3.57
CA SER A 210 -31.34 12.78 2.62
C SER A 210 -29.82 12.76 2.50
N MET A 211 -29.30 12.81 1.28
CA MET A 211 -27.88 12.99 1.05
C MET A 211 -27.39 14.29 1.69
N PRO A 212 -26.37 14.24 2.56
CA PRO A 212 -25.82 15.45 3.17
C PRO A 212 -25.16 16.32 2.12
N SER A 213 -25.21 17.64 2.32
CA SER A 213 -24.47 18.59 1.50
C SER A 213 -22.97 18.44 1.78
N MET A 214 -22.18 18.31 0.72
CA MET A 214 -20.73 18.15 0.84
C MET A 214 -20.09 19.52 1.07
N SER A 215 -19.77 19.81 2.33
CA SER A 215 -19.05 21.02 2.69
C SER A 215 -17.55 20.83 2.48
N MET A 216 -16.92 21.76 1.76
CA MET A 216 -15.45 21.87 1.73
C MET A 216 -14.87 22.47 3.03
N MET A 217 -15.74 22.79 3.98
CA MET A 217 -15.39 23.31 5.29
C MET A 217 -15.82 22.33 6.39
N PHE A 218 -14.93 22.13 7.35
CA PHE A 218 -15.16 21.37 8.58
C PHE A 218 -14.73 22.23 9.76
N ASP A 219 -15.67 22.60 10.63
CA ASP A 219 -15.45 23.56 11.73
C ASP A 219 -14.87 24.92 11.29
N GLY A 220 -15.37 25.45 10.17
CA GLY A 220 -14.85 26.71 9.61
C GLY A 220 -13.46 26.62 8.96
N HIS A 221 -12.84 25.44 8.93
CA HIS A 221 -11.57 25.20 8.27
C HIS A 221 -11.74 24.39 6.98
N MET A 222 -10.90 24.63 5.98
CA MET A 222 -10.94 23.80 4.76
C MET A 222 -10.53 22.37 5.09
N VAL A 223 -11.30 21.40 4.59
CA VAL A 223 -10.98 19.98 4.73
C VAL A 223 -9.62 19.65 4.10
N ASN A 224 -8.90 18.71 4.69
CA ASN A 224 -7.54 18.34 4.25
C ASN A 224 -7.20 16.85 4.34
N HIS A 225 -8.08 16.05 4.94
CA HIS A 225 -7.94 14.60 5.03
C HIS A 225 -9.25 13.95 4.65
N HIS A 226 -9.19 12.69 4.23
CA HIS A 226 -10.35 11.82 4.17
C HIS A 226 -10.32 10.88 5.37
N LEU A 227 -11.38 10.85 6.17
CA LEU A 227 -11.53 9.91 7.28
C LEU A 227 -12.61 8.90 6.90
N GLU A 228 -12.25 7.62 6.91
CA GLU A 228 -13.13 6.53 6.53
C GLU A 228 -13.10 5.37 7.53
N ALA A 229 -14.24 4.71 7.68
CA ALA A 229 -14.44 3.54 8.53
C ALA A 229 -15.10 2.42 7.71
N HIS A 230 -14.36 1.34 7.48
CA HIS A 230 -14.91 0.10 6.95
C HIS A 230 -15.44 -0.74 8.11
N ILE A 231 -16.72 -1.12 8.05
CA ILE A 231 -17.38 -1.87 9.11
C ILE A 231 -17.79 -3.22 8.56
N PHE A 232 -17.38 -4.27 9.27
CA PHE A 232 -17.66 -5.66 8.92
C PHE A 232 -18.40 -6.33 10.08
N ASN A 233 -19.39 -7.16 9.75
CA ASN A 233 -20.00 -8.06 10.71
C ASN A 233 -18.95 -9.10 11.13
N ARG A 234 -18.67 -9.18 12.43
CA ARG A 234 -17.58 -9.98 12.97
C ARG A 234 -17.78 -11.49 12.76
N MET A 235 -19.03 -11.97 12.83
CA MET A 235 -19.34 -13.39 12.71
C MET A 235 -19.25 -13.87 11.27
N THR A 236 -19.72 -13.06 10.32
CA THR A 236 -19.88 -13.45 8.92
C THR A 236 -18.77 -12.90 8.02
N GLY A 237 -18.04 -11.88 8.46
CA GLY A 237 -17.10 -11.11 7.64
C GLY A 237 -17.77 -10.20 6.61
N ALA A 238 -19.10 -10.16 6.56
CA ALA A 238 -19.84 -9.36 5.58
C ALA A 238 -19.65 -7.86 5.86
N VAL A 239 -19.55 -7.06 4.79
CA VAL A 239 -19.61 -5.60 4.87
C VAL A 239 -20.96 -5.19 5.48
N VAL A 240 -20.94 -4.22 6.39
CA VAL A 240 -22.15 -3.63 6.95
C VAL A 240 -22.59 -2.47 6.05
N GLU A 241 -23.69 -2.68 5.32
CA GLU A 241 -24.29 -1.71 4.41
C GLU A 241 -25.60 -1.14 4.98
N ASN A 242 -26.06 -0.01 4.46
CA ASN A 242 -27.35 0.64 4.82
C ASN A 242 -27.51 1.01 6.30
N GLU A 243 -26.41 1.14 7.03
CA GLU A 243 -26.39 1.58 8.42
C GLU A 243 -25.77 2.97 8.53
N MET A 244 -25.94 3.64 9.67
CA MET A 244 -25.33 4.95 9.90
C MET A 244 -24.51 4.97 11.19
N PRO A 245 -23.19 4.74 11.10
CA PRO A 245 -22.35 4.90 12.27
C PRO A 245 -22.20 6.39 12.63
N THR A 246 -22.11 6.66 13.92
CA THR A 246 -21.59 7.95 14.40
C THR A 246 -20.07 7.86 14.46
N ILE A 247 -19.38 8.77 13.77
CA ILE A 247 -17.93 8.91 13.84
C ILE A 247 -17.61 10.21 14.56
N SER A 248 -16.80 10.15 15.62
CA SER A 248 -16.41 11.32 16.39
C SER A 248 -14.89 11.43 16.49
N ILE A 249 -14.37 12.64 16.33
CA ILE A 249 -12.94 12.96 16.36
C ILE A 249 -12.63 13.78 17.62
N GLN A 250 -11.58 13.40 18.34
CA GLN A 250 -11.06 14.14 19.49
C GLN A 250 -9.54 14.31 19.34
N PRO A 251 -9.02 15.53 19.16
CA PRO A 251 -7.59 15.79 19.26
C PRO A 251 -7.08 15.46 20.67
N ALA A 252 -5.87 14.90 20.77
CA ALA A 252 -5.25 14.61 22.06
C ALA A 252 -5.13 15.89 22.91
N GLY A 253 -5.50 15.79 24.19
CA GLY A 253 -5.52 16.92 25.12
C GLY A 253 -6.75 17.85 24.98
N SER A 254 -7.61 17.65 23.98
CA SER A 254 -8.88 18.37 23.87
C SER A 254 -9.97 17.66 24.67
N THR A 255 -10.82 18.40 25.38
CA THR A 255 -12.09 17.88 25.91
C THR A 255 -13.23 17.97 24.91
N HIS A 256 -13.04 18.70 23.80
CA HIS A 256 -14.03 18.87 22.76
C HIS A 256 -14.04 17.67 21.80
N TRP A 257 -15.20 17.05 21.68
CA TRP A 257 -15.50 16.03 20.68
C TRP A 257 -16.20 16.67 19.50
N GLN A 258 -15.65 16.43 18.31
CA GLN A 258 -16.31 16.83 17.07
C GLN A 258 -16.91 15.60 16.41
N ALA A 259 -18.23 15.47 16.47
CA ALA A 259 -18.95 14.48 15.68
C ALA A 259 -18.89 14.87 14.20
N LEU A 260 -18.68 13.88 13.33
CA LEU A 260 -18.99 14.05 11.91
C LEU A 260 -20.51 14.23 11.82
N SER A 261 -20.93 15.45 11.51
CA SER A 261 -22.34 15.79 11.32
C SER A 261 -23.01 14.93 10.23
N SER A 262 -22.21 14.34 9.35
CA SER A 262 -22.64 13.35 8.38
C SER A 262 -21.47 12.46 7.94
N ALA A 263 -21.39 11.24 8.47
CA ALA A 263 -20.66 10.19 7.79
C ALA A 263 -21.50 9.76 6.57
N VAL A 264 -20.88 9.71 5.40
CA VAL A 264 -21.54 9.30 4.15
C VAL A 264 -21.10 7.89 3.84
N ALA A 265 -22.05 7.02 3.47
CA ALA A 265 -21.70 5.74 2.86
C ALA A 265 -21.06 6.00 1.50
N MET A 266 -19.89 5.43 1.26
CA MET A 266 -19.11 5.66 0.06
C MET A 266 -18.46 4.36 -0.40
N TYR A 267 -18.07 4.32 -1.67
CA TYR A 267 -17.12 3.36 -2.17
C TYR A 267 -16.29 3.95 -3.31
N GLY A 268 -15.04 3.54 -3.43
CA GLY A 268 -14.19 3.98 -4.52
C GLY A 268 -14.72 3.48 -5.86
N THR A 269 -14.73 4.36 -6.88
CA THR A 269 -15.06 4.03 -8.28
C THR A 269 -14.36 2.78 -8.84
N ARG A 270 -13.22 2.44 -8.24
CA ARG A 270 -12.35 1.34 -8.63
C ARG A 270 -12.76 -0.01 -8.03
N LEU A 271 -12.95 -0.02 -6.72
CA LEU A 271 -13.18 -1.23 -5.94
C LEU A 271 -14.67 -1.54 -5.77
N GLN A 272 -15.54 -0.56 -6.01
CA GLN A 272 -16.99 -0.69 -5.83
C GLN A 272 -17.31 -1.18 -4.41
N LEU A 273 -18.32 -2.02 -4.24
CA LEU A 273 -18.76 -2.53 -2.92
C LEU A 273 -17.64 -3.19 -2.07
N ALA A 274 -16.53 -3.63 -2.68
CA ALA A 274 -15.39 -4.16 -1.92
C ALA A 274 -14.70 -3.08 -1.05
N ASP A 275 -14.92 -1.80 -1.36
CA ASP A 275 -14.38 -0.62 -0.67
C ASP A 275 -15.49 0.16 0.01
N TYR A 276 -16.62 -0.47 0.31
CA TYR A 276 -17.70 0.20 0.99
C TYR A 276 -17.24 0.64 2.40
N HIS A 277 -17.43 1.93 2.68
CA HIS A 277 -17.03 2.56 3.94
C HIS A 277 -17.95 3.72 4.31
N TYR A 278 -17.78 4.19 5.53
CA TYR A 278 -18.46 5.38 6.05
C TYR A 278 -17.43 6.45 6.36
N GLY A 279 -17.58 7.65 5.81
CA GLY A 279 -16.56 8.66 5.97
C GLY A 279 -16.98 10.06 5.55
N ASN A 280 -16.03 10.98 5.66
CA ASN A 280 -16.14 12.30 5.07
C ASN A 280 -14.74 12.93 4.93
N ASN A 281 -14.65 13.98 4.11
CA ASN A 281 -13.51 14.87 4.16
C ASN A 281 -13.57 15.72 5.44
N VAL A 282 -12.46 15.79 6.16
CA VAL A 282 -12.35 16.45 7.47
C VAL A 282 -11.14 17.35 7.51
N TYR A 283 -11.16 18.34 8.40
CA TYR A 283 -9.98 19.10 8.75
C TYR A 283 -9.30 18.47 9.97
N MET A 284 -8.03 18.10 9.83
CA MET A 284 -7.18 17.57 10.90
C MET A 284 -5.82 18.26 10.86
N LYS A 285 -5.43 18.88 11.98
CA LYS A 285 -4.08 19.41 12.20
C LYS A 285 -3.10 18.25 12.49
N LYS A 286 -1.80 18.51 12.35
CA LYS A 286 -0.79 17.59 12.90
C LYS A 286 -1.04 17.36 14.39
N GLY A 287 -1.02 16.10 14.82
CA GLY A 287 -1.19 15.74 16.23
C GLY A 287 -1.68 14.31 16.41
N ASP A 288 -1.83 13.90 17.67
CA ASP A 288 -2.47 12.64 18.03
C ASP A 288 -3.98 12.82 18.13
N TYR A 289 -4.74 11.79 17.74
CA TYR A 289 -6.19 11.79 17.78
C TYR A 289 -6.74 10.52 18.42
N THR A 290 -7.89 10.69 19.06
CA THR A 290 -8.80 9.60 19.40
C THR A 290 -10.00 9.69 18.48
N ILE A 291 -10.28 8.62 17.74
CA ILE A 291 -11.48 8.52 16.90
C ILE A 291 -12.38 7.44 17.48
N THR A 292 -13.67 7.74 17.56
CA THR A 292 -14.70 6.82 18.01
C THR A 292 -15.64 6.51 16.86
N VAL A 293 -15.90 5.23 16.62
CA VAL A 293 -16.97 4.78 15.71
C VAL A 293 -18.02 4.06 16.53
N THR A 294 -19.27 4.51 16.45
CA THR A 294 -20.39 3.92 17.18
C THR A 294 -21.44 3.41 16.20
N LEU A 295 -21.80 2.13 16.30
CA LEU A 295 -22.87 1.52 15.52
C LEU A 295 -23.74 0.65 16.43
N HIS A 296 -25.06 0.88 16.40
CA HIS A 296 -26.04 0.19 17.26
C HIS A 296 -25.65 0.15 18.75
N GLY A 297 -25.12 1.28 19.25
CA GLY A 297 -24.67 1.42 20.64
C GLY A 297 -23.32 0.76 20.94
N GLN A 298 -22.71 0.05 19.99
CA GLN A 298 -21.39 -0.54 20.15
C GLN A 298 -20.31 0.46 19.73
N LYS A 299 -19.31 0.63 20.58
CA LYS A 299 -18.27 1.65 20.43
C LYS A 299 -16.92 1.01 20.14
N ALA A 300 -16.32 1.35 19.01
CA ALA A 300 -14.90 1.14 18.74
C ALA A 300 -14.13 2.44 18.99
N VAL A 301 -13.02 2.36 19.71
CA VAL A 301 -12.16 3.50 20.05
C VAL A 301 -10.77 3.27 19.48
N PHE A 302 -10.30 4.22 18.69
CA PHE A 302 -9.00 4.24 18.05
C PHE A 302 -8.19 5.39 18.65
N SER A 303 -7.27 5.07 19.56
CA SER A 303 -6.46 6.06 20.28
C SER A 303 -5.07 6.19 19.68
N ASN A 304 -4.41 7.32 19.94
CA ASN A 304 -3.03 7.59 19.51
C ASN A 304 -2.85 7.54 17.98
N LEU A 305 -3.87 7.94 17.23
CA LEU A 305 -3.79 8.05 15.78
C LEU A 305 -2.98 9.28 15.42
N GLN A 306 -1.79 9.08 14.87
CA GLN A 306 -0.90 10.17 14.50
C GLN A 306 -1.27 10.75 13.14
N VAL A 307 -1.58 12.04 13.13
CA VAL A 307 -1.62 12.87 11.93
C VAL A 307 -0.31 13.61 11.78
N PHE A 308 0.47 13.27 10.76
CA PHE A 308 1.74 13.93 10.47
C PHE A 308 1.52 15.19 9.62
N ALA A 309 2.41 16.18 9.75
CA ALA A 309 2.48 17.31 8.82
C ALA A 309 3.04 16.80 7.49
N GLY A 310 2.17 16.22 6.65
CA GLY A 310 2.63 15.53 5.44
C GLY A 310 1.68 15.53 4.25
N SER A 311 0.39 15.85 4.39
CA SER A 311 -0.56 15.50 3.32
C SER A 311 -1.28 16.64 2.61
N ASN A 312 -1.30 17.91 3.06
CA ASN A 312 -1.53 19.10 2.18
C ASN A 312 -1.65 20.50 2.82
N THR A 313 -1.60 20.73 4.15
CA THR A 313 -2.07 22.04 4.69
C THR A 313 -1.10 23.02 5.32
N ASP A 314 0.11 22.66 5.76
CA ASP A 314 0.99 23.67 6.38
C ASP A 314 1.68 24.61 5.37
N THR A 315 1.38 24.46 4.08
CA THR A 315 1.80 25.41 3.03
C THR A 315 0.64 26.16 2.37
N MET A 316 -0.58 26.16 2.92
CA MET A 316 -1.57 27.17 2.45
C MET A 316 -1.31 28.58 3.00
N GLY A 317 -0.35 28.74 3.92
CA GLY A 317 0.31 30.02 4.22
C GLY A 317 1.50 30.38 3.31
N MET A 318 1.93 29.47 2.42
CA MET A 318 2.94 29.74 1.39
C MET A 318 2.37 29.47 0.00
N LYS A 319 1.88 30.52 -0.66
CA LYS A 319 1.76 30.65 -2.13
C LYS A 319 1.79 29.32 -2.87
N SER A 320 0.65 28.62 -2.89
CA SER A 320 0.52 27.32 -3.52
C SER A 320 1.03 27.35 -4.96
N LYS A 321 1.92 26.40 -5.27
CA LYS A 321 2.27 26.03 -6.64
C LYS A 321 1.02 25.40 -7.27
N MET A 322 0.23 26.17 -8.00
CA MET A 322 -0.79 25.59 -8.87
C MET A 322 -0.10 24.96 -10.09
N PRO A 323 -0.31 23.67 -10.39
CA PRO A 323 0.09 23.10 -11.67
C PRO A 323 -0.62 23.88 -12.78
N LEU A 324 0.13 24.52 -13.68
CA LEU A 324 -0.44 25.31 -14.78
C LEU A 324 -0.91 24.43 -15.96
N GLY A 325 -0.76 23.12 -15.83
CA GLY A 325 -1.12 22.14 -16.85
C GLY A 325 -0.27 20.88 -16.72
N VAL A 326 -0.81 19.76 -17.19
CA VAL A 326 -0.09 18.51 -17.42
C VAL A 326 0.24 18.45 -18.90
N SER A 327 1.49 18.12 -19.24
CA SER A 327 1.90 17.80 -20.61
C SER A 327 2.68 16.50 -20.62
N THR A 328 2.89 15.90 -21.78
CA THR A 328 3.79 14.74 -21.92
C THR A 328 5.03 15.14 -22.70
N ILE A 329 6.19 14.66 -22.28
CA ILE A 329 7.46 14.75 -23.02
C ILE A 329 7.99 13.36 -23.33
N ASP A 330 8.83 13.23 -24.34
CA ASP A 330 9.61 12.01 -24.56
C ASP A 330 10.83 12.03 -23.65
N LEU A 331 11.01 10.98 -22.85
CA LEU A 331 12.22 10.76 -22.06
C LEU A 331 13.02 9.66 -22.74
N VAL A 332 14.21 9.99 -23.23
CA VAL A 332 15.09 9.12 -24.00
C VAL A 332 16.36 8.84 -23.21
N ALA A 333 16.73 7.57 -23.02
CA ALA A 333 18.00 7.18 -22.44
C ALA A 333 18.63 6.03 -23.25
N GLY A 334 19.82 6.27 -23.79
CA GLY A 334 20.45 5.33 -24.73
C GLY A 334 19.54 5.06 -25.93
N ASN A 335 19.19 3.79 -26.16
CA ASN A 335 18.29 3.37 -27.24
C ASN A 335 16.82 3.25 -26.80
N HIS A 336 16.50 3.65 -25.57
CA HIS A 336 15.18 3.50 -24.98
C HIS A 336 14.46 4.84 -24.93
N SER A 337 13.17 4.87 -25.29
CA SER A 337 12.32 6.06 -25.25
C SER A 337 11.01 5.73 -24.55
N MET A 338 10.53 6.65 -23.72
CA MET A 338 9.22 6.53 -23.07
C MET A 338 8.50 7.87 -22.97
N LYS A 339 7.17 7.85 -23.08
CA LYS A 339 6.32 9.02 -22.80
C LYS A 339 6.24 9.24 -21.29
N MET A 340 6.65 10.42 -20.84
CA MET A 340 6.63 10.81 -19.43
C MET A 340 5.70 12.02 -19.25
N PRO A 341 4.79 11.99 -18.27
CA PRO A 341 4.02 13.18 -17.95
C PRO A 341 4.86 14.16 -17.14
N VAL A 342 4.67 15.44 -17.40
CA VAL A 342 5.32 16.53 -16.66
C VAL A 342 4.29 17.48 -16.12
N SER A 343 4.58 18.01 -14.94
CA SER A 343 3.85 19.10 -14.32
C SER A 343 4.65 20.38 -14.48
N VAL A 344 3.98 21.48 -14.83
CA VAL A 344 4.60 22.80 -14.83
C VAL A 344 4.18 23.51 -13.55
N SER A 345 5.15 23.83 -12.69
CA SER A 345 4.92 24.61 -11.48
C SER A 345 5.67 25.95 -11.52
N MET A 346 5.17 26.95 -10.79
CA MET A 346 5.89 28.22 -10.61
C MET A 346 6.65 28.18 -9.28
N MET A 347 7.98 28.12 -9.31
CA MET A 347 8.82 28.14 -8.12
C MET A 347 9.34 29.54 -7.84
N ARG A 348 9.17 30.00 -6.60
CA ARG A 348 9.75 31.27 -6.16
C ARG A 348 11.25 31.08 -5.88
N MET A 349 12.09 31.78 -6.65
CA MET A 349 13.54 31.81 -6.48
C MET A 349 13.93 33.24 -6.08
N GLY A 350 14.13 33.44 -4.76
CA GLY A 350 14.32 34.77 -4.18
C GLY A 350 13.04 35.62 -4.28
N THR A 351 13.15 36.80 -4.89
CA THR A 351 12.00 37.69 -5.14
C THR A 351 11.26 37.37 -6.44
N SER A 352 11.82 36.53 -7.31
CA SER A 352 11.26 36.19 -8.63
C SER A 352 10.47 34.87 -8.64
N MET A 353 9.50 34.76 -9.54
CA MET A 353 8.81 33.51 -9.86
C MET A 353 9.43 32.91 -11.13
N GLN A 354 9.87 31.66 -11.07
CA GLN A 354 10.45 30.93 -12.20
C GLN A 354 9.61 29.69 -12.50
N LYS A 355 9.41 29.41 -13.78
CA LYS A 355 8.77 28.17 -14.24
C LYS A 355 9.71 26.99 -13.93
N SER A 356 9.21 25.99 -13.20
CA SER A 356 9.84 24.70 -12.95
C SER A 356 9.06 23.64 -13.70
N ILE A 357 9.79 22.73 -14.36
CA ILE A 357 9.22 21.49 -14.86
C ILE A 357 9.47 20.47 -13.77
N ASP A 358 8.41 19.81 -13.32
CA ASP A 358 8.47 18.74 -12.35
C ASP A 358 8.15 17.41 -13.05
N VAL A 359 8.96 16.41 -12.75
CA VAL A 359 9.00 15.13 -13.44
C VAL A 359 8.74 14.02 -12.42
N PRO A 360 7.96 12.99 -12.77
CA PRO A 360 7.71 11.86 -11.90
C PRO A 360 8.98 11.01 -11.76
N LEU A 361 9.45 10.88 -10.52
CA LEU A 361 10.72 10.25 -10.16
C LEU A 361 10.80 8.80 -10.64
N TRP A 362 9.68 8.08 -10.68
CA TRP A 362 9.64 6.71 -11.18
C TRP A 362 10.16 6.58 -12.61
N TYR A 363 9.79 7.48 -13.53
CA TYR A 363 10.24 7.43 -14.94
C TYR A 363 11.73 7.69 -15.06
N VAL A 364 12.22 8.64 -14.26
CA VAL A 364 13.66 8.94 -14.19
C VAL A 364 14.43 7.72 -13.71
N MET A 365 13.95 7.03 -12.67
CA MET A 365 14.57 5.81 -12.15
C MET A 365 14.61 4.67 -13.18
N GLN A 366 13.53 4.48 -13.96
CA GLN A 366 13.51 3.48 -15.04
C GLN A 366 14.59 3.78 -16.09
N GLN A 367 14.72 5.03 -16.51
CA GLN A 367 15.69 5.39 -17.56
C GLN A 367 17.14 5.40 -17.05
N LEU A 368 17.36 5.71 -15.77
CA LEU A 368 18.66 5.54 -15.14
C LEU A 368 19.09 4.06 -15.10
N HIS A 369 18.16 3.14 -14.89
CA HIS A 369 18.43 1.71 -14.92
C HIS A 369 18.95 1.23 -16.28
N GLU A 370 18.40 1.75 -17.39
CA GLU A 370 18.88 1.45 -18.75
C GLU A 370 20.33 1.92 -18.99
N LEU A 371 20.80 2.88 -18.20
CA LEU A 371 22.18 3.38 -18.23
C LEU A 371 23.09 2.68 -17.20
N GLY A 372 22.62 1.59 -16.58
CA GLY A 372 23.36 0.84 -15.57
C GLY A 372 23.44 1.50 -14.20
N VAL A 373 22.62 2.54 -13.95
CA VAL A 373 22.50 3.17 -12.64
C VAL A 373 21.39 2.48 -11.85
N THR A 374 21.75 1.88 -10.71
CA THR A 374 20.76 1.32 -9.80
C THR A 374 20.19 2.42 -8.91
N SER A 375 18.87 2.39 -8.70
CA SER A 375 18.16 3.40 -7.93
C SER A 375 17.19 2.79 -6.94
N LYS A 376 17.03 3.41 -5.77
CA LYS A 376 16.06 3.05 -4.72
C LYS A 376 15.40 4.32 -4.19
N TRP A 377 14.08 4.26 -4.01
CA TRP A 377 13.29 5.34 -3.43
C TRP A 377 12.50 4.80 -2.24
N ASN A 378 12.57 5.47 -1.09
CA ASN A 378 11.86 5.06 0.15
C ASN A 378 10.74 6.04 0.55
N GLY A 379 10.37 6.99 -0.31
CA GLY A 379 9.40 8.05 0.00
C GLY A 379 10.03 9.37 0.44
N HIS A 380 11.26 9.34 0.98
CA HIS A 380 11.98 10.54 1.44
C HIS A 380 13.42 10.62 0.95
N GLU A 381 14.00 9.55 0.43
CA GLU A 381 15.39 9.51 0.00
C GLU A 381 15.53 8.72 -1.31
N LEU A 382 16.24 9.31 -2.26
CA LEU A 382 16.66 8.68 -3.50
C LEU A 382 18.11 8.23 -3.35
N ALA A 383 18.34 6.93 -3.30
CA ALA A 383 19.67 6.35 -3.30
C ALA A 383 20.01 5.83 -4.69
N LEU A 384 21.11 6.33 -5.24
CA LEU A 384 21.65 5.97 -6.54
C LEU A 384 23.00 5.27 -6.38
N THR A 385 23.25 4.26 -7.20
CA THR A 385 24.54 3.59 -7.28
C THR A 385 24.98 3.48 -8.73
N SER A 386 26.15 4.03 -9.04
CA SER A 386 26.73 4.11 -10.38
C SER A 386 28.23 3.83 -10.34
N LEU A 387 28.75 3.13 -11.35
CA LEU A 387 30.18 2.85 -11.52
C LEU A 387 30.98 4.08 -11.99
N GLN A 388 30.30 5.14 -12.42
CA GLN A 388 30.90 6.31 -13.07
C GLN A 388 30.55 7.59 -12.27
N VAL A 389 31.14 7.78 -11.10
CA VAL A 389 30.88 8.97 -10.26
C VAL A 389 32.18 9.67 -9.92
N ASN A 390 32.26 10.96 -10.21
CA ASN A 390 33.19 11.86 -9.55
C ASN A 390 32.38 12.68 -8.56
N HIS A 391 32.59 12.44 -7.27
CA HIS A 391 31.93 13.25 -6.25
C HIS A 391 32.35 14.71 -6.41
N SER A 392 31.40 15.62 -6.62
CA SER A 392 31.65 17.03 -6.37
C SER A 392 32.12 17.23 -4.92
N THR A 393 33.13 18.08 -4.74
CA THR A 393 33.63 18.48 -3.43
C THR A 393 32.67 19.45 -2.72
N THR A 394 31.66 19.96 -3.42
CA THR A 394 30.70 20.92 -2.86
C THR A 394 29.30 20.31 -2.87
N PRO A 395 28.75 19.89 -1.71
CA PRO A 395 27.39 19.40 -1.62
C PRO A 395 26.42 20.49 -2.10
N MET A 396 25.43 20.12 -2.90
CA MET A 396 24.47 21.11 -3.35
C MET A 396 23.54 21.44 -2.18
N MET A 397 23.64 22.68 -1.67
CA MET A 397 22.73 23.22 -0.65
C MET A 397 21.36 23.54 -1.26
N MET A 398 20.70 22.55 -1.84
CA MET A 398 19.29 22.65 -2.19
C MET A 398 18.45 22.51 -0.92
N LYS A 399 17.48 23.41 -0.76
CA LYS A 399 16.40 23.24 0.22
C LYS A 399 15.40 22.24 -0.35
N GLY A 400 15.03 21.24 0.45
CA GLY A 400 14.21 20.13 0.00
C GLY A 400 13.72 19.27 1.15
N ASN A 401 12.62 18.56 0.93
CA ASN A 401 12.04 17.57 1.84
C ASN A 401 12.49 16.13 1.53
N ALA A 402 13.22 15.91 0.42
CA ALA A 402 13.77 14.60 0.07
C ALA A 402 15.29 14.61 -0.06
N GLY A 403 15.98 13.60 0.48
CA GLY A 403 17.44 13.42 0.36
C GLY A 403 17.85 12.75 -0.96
N ILE A 404 19.04 13.08 -1.45
CA ILE A 404 19.67 12.42 -2.59
C ILE A 404 21.02 11.85 -2.16
N TRP A 405 21.21 10.56 -2.40
CA TRP A 405 22.42 9.81 -2.08
C TRP A 405 22.99 9.22 -3.36
N ILE A 406 24.30 9.36 -3.59
CA ILE A 406 25.02 8.74 -4.69
C ILE A 406 26.18 7.93 -4.11
N ASN A 407 26.23 6.63 -4.40
CA ASN A 407 27.26 5.71 -3.89
C ASN A 407 27.44 5.79 -2.36
N GLY A 408 26.35 5.93 -1.61
CA GLY A 408 26.36 6.00 -0.15
C GLY A 408 26.71 7.38 0.45
N LYS A 409 27.00 8.39 -0.37
CA LYS A 409 27.24 9.77 0.07
C LYS A 409 26.01 10.65 -0.20
N MET A 410 25.58 11.44 0.77
CA MET A 410 24.51 12.42 0.57
C MET A 410 25.05 13.60 -0.26
N GLU A 411 24.46 13.83 -1.43
CA GLU A 411 24.87 14.91 -2.34
C GLU A 411 24.00 16.17 -2.18
N GLY A 412 22.78 16.02 -1.64
CA GLY A 412 21.92 17.16 -1.36
C GLY A 412 20.49 16.77 -1.01
N LYS A 413 19.59 17.76 -1.01
CA LYS A 413 18.15 17.55 -0.88
C LYS A 413 17.40 18.09 -2.09
N MET A 414 16.22 17.58 -2.40
CA MET A 414 15.35 18.10 -3.46
C MET A 414 13.95 18.35 -2.92
N MET A 415 13.26 19.31 -3.53
CA MET A 415 11.83 19.45 -3.34
C MET A 415 11.12 18.31 -4.06
N SER A 416 10.25 17.62 -3.33
CA SER A 416 9.41 16.56 -3.84
C SER A 416 7.96 16.73 -3.36
N TYR A 417 7.01 16.23 -4.14
CA TYR A 417 5.62 16.13 -3.74
C TYR A 417 5.00 14.88 -4.36
N VAL A 418 3.96 14.35 -3.73
CA VAL A 418 3.23 13.20 -4.27
C VAL A 418 2.02 13.72 -5.04
N ALA A 419 1.87 13.29 -6.29
CA ALA A 419 0.71 13.61 -7.11
C ALA A 419 0.34 12.41 -8.00
N LYS A 420 -0.90 12.41 -8.48
CA LYS A 420 -1.38 11.37 -9.39
C LYS A 420 -0.68 11.53 -10.75
N ASN A 421 0.00 10.48 -11.20
CA ASN A 421 0.50 10.39 -12.55
C ASN A 421 -0.70 10.39 -13.52
N PRO A 422 -0.78 11.34 -14.45
CA PRO A 422 -1.92 11.48 -15.36
C PRO A 422 -1.96 10.40 -16.45
N LEU A 423 -0.85 9.72 -16.76
CA LEU A 423 -0.82 8.61 -17.72
C LEU A 423 -1.25 7.29 -17.09
N SER A 424 -0.72 6.95 -15.91
CA SER A 424 -1.01 5.66 -15.25
C SER A 424 -2.20 5.73 -14.28
N GLY A 425 -2.59 6.93 -13.85
CA GLY A 425 -3.56 7.11 -12.77
C GLY A 425 -3.08 6.61 -11.40
N THR A 426 -1.79 6.33 -11.22
CA THR A 426 -1.18 5.92 -9.93
C THR A 426 -0.46 7.10 -9.29
N PHE A 427 -0.39 7.16 -7.96
CA PHE A 427 0.39 8.19 -7.29
C PHE A 427 1.90 7.97 -7.49
N THR A 428 2.63 9.05 -7.71
CA THR A 428 4.09 9.02 -7.82
C THR A 428 4.67 10.30 -7.21
N THR A 429 5.95 10.25 -6.87
CA THR A 429 6.68 11.41 -6.37
C THR A 429 7.16 12.23 -7.57
N PHE A 430 6.77 13.49 -7.63
CA PHE A 430 7.30 14.47 -8.57
C PHE A 430 8.47 15.21 -7.94
N VAL A 431 9.51 15.43 -8.74
CA VAL A 431 10.71 16.18 -8.37
C VAL A 431 11.02 17.20 -9.45
N SER A 432 11.72 18.29 -9.13
CA SER A 432 12.10 19.27 -10.16
C SER A 432 13.07 18.65 -11.16
N ALA A 433 12.82 18.82 -12.45
CA ALA A 433 13.72 18.41 -13.53
C ALA A 433 15.11 19.04 -13.35
N LYS A 434 15.19 20.26 -12.82
CA LYS A 434 16.47 20.92 -12.50
C LYS A 434 17.28 20.15 -11.45
N ALA A 435 16.62 19.60 -10.42
CA ALA A 435 17.28 18.79 -9.41
C ALA A 435 17.81 17.50 -10.03
N VAL A 436 16.99 16.83 -10.85
CA VAL A 436 17.39 15.60 -11.58
C VAL A 436 18.56 15.88 -12.52
N SER A 437 18.50 16.93 -13.33
CA SER A 437 19.57 17.38 -14.22
C SER A 437 20.91 17.55 -13.50
N HIS A 438 20.91 18.09 -12.28
CA HIS A 438 22.12 18.20 -11.49
C HIS A 438 22.67 16.82 -11.08
N ILE A 439 21.79 15.92 -10.61
CA ILE A 439 22.16 14.53 -10.28
C ILE A 439 22.79 13.83 -11.49
N LEU A 440 22.22 14.01 -12.68
CA LEU A 440 22.75 13.45 -13.93
C LEU A 440 24.17 13.95 -14.20
N SER A 441 24.42 15.25 -14.02
CA SER A 441 25.76 15.83 -14.20
C SER A 441 26.79 15.25 -13.22
N GLU A 442 26.43 15.02 -11.95
CA GLU A 442 27.31 14.39 -10.96
C GLU A 442 27.68 12.95 -11.33
N MET A 443 26.75 12.22 -11.97
CA MET A 443 26.97 10.86 -12.47
C MET A 443 27.62 10.82 -13.86
N LYS A 444 28.16 11.93 -14.37
CA LYS A 444 28.75 12.06 -15.72
C LYS A 444 27.80 11.58 -16.83
N LEU A 445 26.50 11.84 -16.64
CA LEU A 445 25.50 11.68 -17.68
C LEU A 445 25.23 13.04 -18.32
N ARG A 446 25.24 13.07 -19.65
CA ARG A 446 24.80 14.23 -20.42
C ARG A 446 23.29 14.23 -20.47
N TRP A 447 22.71 15.41 -20.44
CA TRP A 447 21.28 15.55 -20.65
C TRP A 447 20.98 16.80 -21.47
N THR A 448 19.91 16.74 -22.26
CA THR A 448 19.37 17.87 -23.03
C THR A 448 17.85 17.84 -22.96
N MET A 449 17.23 19.02 -22.88
CA MET A 449 15.78 19.18 -22.97
C MET A 449 15.50 20.11 -24.15
N HIS A 450 14.95 19.58 -25.24
CA HIS A 450 14.65 20.34 -26.47
C HIS A 450 13.36 19.82 -27.11
N ASP A 451 12.46 20.72 -27.53
CA ASP A 451 11.20 20.40 -28.21
C ASP A 451 10.35 19.29 -27.55
N GLY A 452 10.29 19.28 -26.22
CA GLY A 452 9.53 18.26 -25.49
C GLY A 452 10.18 16.87 -25.51
N VAL A 453 11.49 16.79 -25.78
CA VAL A 453 12.31 15.59 -25.64
C VAL A 453 13.40 15.85 -24.61
N TRP A 454 13.42 15.04 -23.56
CA TRP A 454 14.50 14.99 -22.58
C TRP A 454 15.39 13.79 -22.89
N THR A 455 16.61 14.04 -23.34
CA THR A 455 17.58 12.98 -23.65
C THR A 455 18.60 12.87 -22.53
N ILE A 456 18.97 11.64 -22.14
CA ILE A 456 20.02 11.32 -21.16
C ILE A 456 20.99 10.32 -21.79
N LEU A 457 22.29 10.64 -21.82
CA LEU A 457 23.31 9.81 -22.47
C LEU A 457 24.54 9.65 -21.57
N PRO A 458 25.24 8.51 -21.62
CA PRO A 458 26.55 8.38 -21.01
C PRO A 458 27.54 9.40 -21.60
N MET A 459 28.44 9.97 -20.79
CA MET A 459 29.61 10.66 -21.33
C MET A 459 30.58 9.63 -21.93
N THR A 460 30.82 9.69 -23.24
CA THR A 460 31.92 8.94 -23.87
C THR A 460 33.27 9.60 -23.58
N SER A 461 34.31 8.79 -23.41
CA SER A 461 35.69 9.23 -23.10
C SER A 461 36.27 10.23 -24.11
N SER A 462 35.80 10.20 -25.36
CA SER A 462 36.21 11.11 -26.43
C SER A 462 35.78 12.57 -26.23
N ASN A 463 34.88 12.85 -25.28
CA ASN A 463 34.27 14.17 -25.12
C ASN A 463 34.68 14.91 -23.84
N MET A 464 35.75 14.49 -23.14
CA MET A 464 36.24 15.15 -21.92
C MET A 464 37.19 16.34 -22.18
N THR A 465 37.47 16.70 -23.44
CA THR A 465 38.47 17.73 -23.77
C THR A 465 37.91 19.12 -24.14
N SER A 466 36.59 19.38 -24.03
CA SER A 466 36.07 20.72 -24.36
C SER A 466 34.84 21.14 -23.53
N SER A 467 35.04 21.61 -22.31
CA SER A 467 34.16 22.64 -21.71
C SER A 467 34.76 23.17 -20.40
N ASN A 468 35.65 24.15 -20.53
CA ASN A 468 35.71 25.26 -19.58
C ASN A 468 34.77 26.34 -20.14
N MET A 469 33.64 26.57 -19.46
CA MET A 469 32.91 27.84 -19.40
C MET A 469 31.97 27.81 -18.20
#